data_AF-A0A960F2M9-F1
#
_entry.id   AF-A0A960F2M9-F1
#
_cell.length_a   1.000
_cell.length_b   1.000
_cell.length_c   1.000
_cell.angle_alpha   90.00
_cell.angle_beta   90.00
_cell.angle_gamma   90.00
#
_symmetry.space_group_name_H-M   'P 1'
#
loop_
_entity.id
_entity.type
_entity.pdbx_description
1 polymer ?
#
loop_
_entity_poly.entity_id
_entity_poly.type
_entity_poly.pdbx_seq_one_letter_code
_entity_poly.pdbx_strand_id
1 'polypeptide(L)'
;MAISSWDDYPVHQAAEYVRHAATSDRNFYDRYYFNLHPSSDEYFAIFGLGQYPNLGVTDAFLCVATRDRHRVVRASRPLEDRMDVQVGPIRVEPIDPLKKVRVVCEPNEFGLAMDVVWEGSIPAVEEPRQYIRSEGKVVFDTQRFAQTGCWTGTITIGDNTHAVTPDRCMGTRDRSWGVRPVGEPEPDGIRQGTNVMAGMWNYFPMQFDDHAILYMNHETNSGERKLEEAKRIWSDPDRPSEWLGTPQWHHEFHSGTRVLKHSVITFPDAPEGEIQVECTPLLTNFLSIGTGYGFDADWRHGMYQGPDLKVQGKDLDVETEVKALGQYGVVDQVGRFEYGDRVGHGLYEHGFFGPFDKLGLPDGAAVAP
;
A
#
# COMPACT_ATOMS: atom_id res chain seq x y z
N MET A 1 -17.04 5.70 -24.95
CA MET A 1 -16.21 5.87 -26.17
C MET A 1 -14.98 4.98 -26.04
N ALA A 2 -14.62 4.16 -27.02
CA ALA A 2 -13.48 3.23 -26.89
C ALA A 2 -12.11 3.93 -26.88
N ILE A 3 -12.02 5.06 -27.57
CA ILE A 3 -10.81 5.88 -27.68
C ILE A 3 -10.61 6.68 -26.37
N SER A 4 -9.36 6.80 -25.95
CA SER A 4 -8.87 7.58 -24.81
C SER A 4 -7.87 8.64 -25.29
N SER A 5 -7.59 9.66 -24.49
CA SER A 5 -6.55 10.66 -24.86
C SER A 5 -5.12 10.09 -24.89
N TRP A 6 -4.88 8.92 -24.28
CA TRP A 6 -3.59 8.23 -24.39
C TRP A 6 -3.33 7.67 -25.79
N ASP A 7 -4.35 7.48 -26.63
CA ASP A 7 -4.18 6.89 -27.96
C ASP A 7 -3.38 7.79 -28.92
N ASP A 8 -3.18 9.07 -28.58
CA ASP A 8 -2.27 9.99 -29.30
C ASP A 8 -0.77 9.72 -29.01
N TYR A 9 -0.45 8.95 -27.97
CA TYR A 9 0.92 8.64 -27.54
C TYR A 9 1.32 7.20 -27.92
N PRO A 10 2.61 6.93 -28.20
CA PRO A 10 3.09 5.60 -28.59
C PRO A 10 3.25 4.65 -27.38
N VAL A 11 2.14 4.29 -26.73
CA VAL A 11 2.12 3.56 -25.45
C VAL A 11 1.36 2.23 -25.48
N HIS A 12 0.76 1.86 -26.62
CA HIS A 12 -0.05 0.66 -26.76
C HIS A 12 0.81 -0.61 -26.54
N GLN A 13 0.39 -1.48 -25.62
CA GLN A 13 1.06 -2.76 -25.33
C GLN A 13 0.41 -3.96 -26.01
N ALA A 14 -0.78 -3.78 -26.60
CA ALA A 14 -1.55 -4.78 -27.32
C ALA A 14 -2.22 -4.14 -28.53
N ALA A 15 -2.77 -4.95 -29.44
CA ALA A 15 -3.57 -4.49 -30.58
C ALA A 15 -4.99 -4.06 -30.13
N GLU A 16 -5.07 -3.16 -29.15
CA GLU A 16 -6.26 -2.65 -28.48
C GLU A 16 -6.10 -1.15 -28.18
N TYR A 17 -7.21 -0.41 -28.03
CA TYR A 17 -7.18 0.97 -27.54
C TYR A 17 -6.67 1.03 -26.08
N VAL A 18 -6.00 2.11 -25.67
CA VAL A 18 -5.43 2.20 -24.31
C VAL A 18 -6.48 2.05 -23.21
N ARG A 19 -7.74 2.42 -23.51
CA ARG A 19 -8.89 2.20 -22.61
C ARG A 19 -9.08 0.73 -22.22
N HIS A 20 -8.78 -0.22 -23.10
CA HIS A 20 -9.03 -1.64 -22.88
C HIS A 20 -7.80 -2.34 -22.31
N ALA A 21 -8.01 -3.22 -21.33
CA ALA A 21 -6.97 -4.13 -20.89
C ALA A 21 -6.78 -5.26 -21.91
N ALA A 22 -5.54 -5.76 -22.06
CA ALA A 22 -5.24 -6.89 -22.95
C ALA A 22 -5.87 -8.23 -22.51
N THR A 23 -6.44 -8.26 -21.30
CA THR A 23 -7.16 -9.40 -20.73
C THR A 23 -8.60 -9.00 -20.44
N SER A 24 -9.53 -9.94 -20.58
CA SER A 24 -10.93 -9.77 -20.15
C SER A 24 -11.15 -10.12 -18.67
N ASP A 25 -10.09 -10.45 -17.92
CA ASP A 25 -10.24 -10.77 -16.49
C ASP A 25 -10.77 -9.56 -15.74
N ARG A 26 -11.95 -9.69 -15.14
CA ARG A 26 -12.61 -8.61 -14.37
C ARG A 26 -11.73 -8.02 -13.27
N ASN A 27 -10.74 -8.77 -12.80
CA ASN A 27 -9.85 -8.40 -11.72
C ASN A 27 -8.63 -7.58 -12.18
N PHE A 28 -8.57 -7.19 -13.47
CA PHE A 28 -7.52 -6.31 -13.96
C PHE A 28 -7.62 -4.91 -13.34
N TYR A 29 -6.52 -4.42 -12.79
CA TYR A 29 -6.43 -3.10 -12.15
C TYR A 29 -5.12 -2.39 -12.51
N ASP A 30 -5.11 -1.07 -12.34
CA ASP A 30 -3.94 -0.18 -12.38
C ASP A 30 -4.11 0.86 -11.27
N ARG A 31 -3.20 0.88 -10.29
CA ARG A 31 -3.40 1.62 -9.04
C ARG A 31 -2.14 2.28 -8.54
N TYR A 32 -2.35 3.50 -8.04
CA TYR A 32 -1.41 4.23 -7.20
C TYR A 32 -1.67 3.94 -5.73
N TYR A 33 -0.60 3.75 -4.98
CA TYR A 33 -0.59 3.78 -3.53
C TYR A 33 0.53 4.70 -3.07
N PHE A 34 0.24 5.49 -2.05
CA PHE A 34 1.15 6.40 -1.40
C PHE A 34 0.91 6.38 0.09
N ASN A 35 1.95 6.68 0.84
CA ASN A 35 1.80 7.13 2.21
C ASN A 35 2.67 8.35 2.50
N LEU A 36 2.32 9.05 3.58
CA LEU A 36 2.97 10.28 4.04
C LEU A 36 2.94 10.30 5.56
N HIS A 37 4.11 10.41 6.18
CA HIS A 37 4.25 10.52 7.63
C HIS A 37 5.33 11.53 8.00
N PRO A 38 5.18 12.25 9.12
CA PRO A 38 6.16 13.21 9.63
C PRO A 38 7.27 12.53 10.45
N SER A 39 7.62 11.29 10.11
CA SER A 39 8.60 10.44 10.83
C SER A 39 8.45 10.44 12.35
N SER A 40 7.20 10.46 12.81
CA SER A 40 6.80 10.55 14.22
C SER A 40 5.38 9.99 14.38
N ASP A 41 4.80 10.09 15.57
CA ASP A 41 3.45 9.60 15.88
C ASP A 41 2.33 10.65 15.74
N GLU A 42 2.62 11.78 15.07
CA GLU A 42 1.67 12.90 14.93
C GLU A 42 0.47 12.53 14.04
N TYR A 43 0.72 12.00 12.84
CA TYR A 43 -0.30 11.49 11.94
C TYR A 43 0.32 10.54 10.90
N PHE A 44 -0.52 9.72 10.27
CA PHE A 44 -0.12 8.87 9.16
C PHE A 44 -1.19 8.84 8.07
N ALA A 45 -0.86 9.44 6.92
CA ALA A 45 -1.74 9.50 5.76
C ALA A 45 -1.40 8.39 4.76
N ILE A 46 -2.41 7.68 4.28
CA ILE A 46 -2.35 6.71 3.19
C ILE A 46 -3.39 7.09 2.17
N PHE A 47 -3.01 7.11 0.90
CA PHE A 47 -3.91 7.50 -0.17
C PHE A 47 -3.58 6.76 -1.45
N GLY A 48 -4.61 6.58 -2.27
CA GLY A 48 -4.49 5.83 -3.49
C GLY A 48 -5.59 6.16 -4.48
N LEU A 49 -5.35 5.79 -5.72
CA LEU A 49 -6.31 5.90 -6.81
C LEU A 49 -6.17 4.68 -7.70
N GLY A 50 -7.28 4.01 -7.96
CA GLY A 50 -7.34 2.82 -8.81
C GLY A 50 -8.21 3.04 -10.03
N GLN A 51 -7.82 2.43 -11.14
CA GLN A 51 -8.67 2.22 -12.31
C GLN A 51 -8.86 0.73 -12.52
N TYR A 52 -10.09 0.33 -12.81
CA TYR A 52 -10.51 -1.07 -12.97
C TYR A 52 -11.23 -1.19 -14.32
N PRO A 53 -10.50 -1.23 -15.45
CA PRO A 53 -11.06 -1.15 -16.79
C PRO A 53 -12.17 -2.15 -17.08
N ASN A 54 -12.01 -3.40 -16.66
CA ASN A 54 -12.97 -4.47 -16.92
C ASN A 54 -14.20 -4.43 -15.99
N LEU A 55 -14.15 -3.64 -14.91
CA LEU A 55 -15.30 -3.30 -14.08
C LEU A 55 -15.91 -1.95 -14.46
N GLY A 56 -15.22 -1.15 -15.26
CA GLY A 56 -15.68 0.19 -15.67
C GLY A 56 -15.71 1.19 -14.51
N VAL A 57 -14.85 1.03 -13.50
CA VAL A 57 -14.82 1.87 -12.29
C VAL A 57 -13.46 2.53 -12.11
N THR A 58 -13.45 3.73 -11.56
CA THR A 58 -12.27 4.33 -10.92
C THR A 58 -12.64 4.82 -9.53
N ASP A 59 -11.73 4.63 -8.58
CA ASP A 59 -11.90 5.08 -7.21
C ASP A 59 -10.63 5.71 -6.66
N ALA A 60 -10.79 6.48 -5.60
CA ALA A 60 -9.69 7.05 -4.84
C ALA A 60 -10.05 7.14 -3.35
N PHE A 61 -9.03 7.18 -2.50
CA PHE A 61 -9.21 7.41 -1.07
C PHE A 61 -8.04 8.20 -0.49
N LEU A 62 -8.32 8.91 0.61
CA LEU A 62 -7.37 9.48 1.55
C LEU A 62 -7.78 9.04 2.94
N CYS A 63 -6.91 8.31 3.61
CA CYS A 63 -7.05 7.83 4.97
C CYS A 63 -5.99 8.48 5.85
N VAL A 64 -6.38 9.20 6.90
CA VAL A 64 -5.45 9.81 7.85
C VAL A 64 -5.74 9.27 9.24
N ALA A 65 -4.75 8.62 9.82
CA ALA A 65 -4.78 8.16 11.20
C ALA A 65 -4.02 9.15 12.10
N THR A 66 -4.59 9.46 13.26
CA THR A 66 -3.90 9.96 14.45
C THR A 66 -3.95 8.87 15.52
N ARG A 67 -3.41 9.14 16.72
CA ARG A 67 -3.46 8.18 17.83
C ARG A 67 -4.89 7.73 18.17
N ASP A 68 -5.86 8.62 18.02
CA ASP A 68 -7.23 8.49 18.48
C ASP A 68 -8.28 8.45 17.35
N ARG A 69 -7.98 9.03 16.18
CA ARG A 69 -8.94 9.15 15.07
C ARG A 69 -8.43 8.48 13.80
N HIS A 70 -9.36 7.87 13.06
CA HIS A 70 -9.15 7.30 11.74
C HIS A 70 -10.16 7.93 10.78
N ARG A 71 -9.68 8.87 9.97
CA ARG A 71 -10.51 9.64 9.04
C ARG A 71 -10.29 9.18 7.62
N VAL A 72 -11.37 8.95 6.87
CA VAL A 72 -11.31 8.53 5.47
C VAL A 72 -12.19 9.44 4.63
N VAL A 73 -11.67 9.91 3.51
CA VAL A 73 -12.46 10.38 2.37
C VAL A 73 -12.24 9.41 1.23
N ARG A 74 -13.32 8.93 0.62
CA ARG A 74 -13.27 8.00 -0.50
C ARG A 74 -14.25 8.43 -1.58
N ALA A 75 -13.88 8.21 -2.82
CA ALA A 75 -14.68 8.58 -3.97
C ALA A 75 -14.64 7.48 -5.05
N SER A 76 -15.73 7.33 -5.79
CA SER A 76 -15.85 6.38 -6.89
C SER A 76 -16.77 6.93 -7.98
N ARG A 77 -16.47 6.61 -9.23
CA ARG A 77 -17.31 6.96 -10.40
C ARG A 77 -17.06 5.97 -11.55
N PRO A 78 -17.93 5.95 -12.58
CA PRO A 78 -17.64 5.23 -13.81
C PRO A 78 -16.32 5.70 -14.46
N LEU A 79 -15.53 4.74 -14.91
CA LEU A 79 -14.30 4.99 -15.65
C LEU A 79 -14.62 5.40 -17.09
N GLU A 80 -14.11 6.55 -17.49
CA GLU A 80 -14.27 7.09 -18.84
C GLU A 80 -12.93 7.10 -19.59
N ASP A 81 -12.24 8.24 -19.60
CA ASP A 81 -10.88 8.36 -20.12
C ASP A 81 -9.88 7.93 -19.03
N ARG A 82 -8.95 7.03 -19.38
CA ARG A 82 -7.92 6.55 -18.44
C ARG A 82 -6.89 7.62 -18.08
N MET A 83 -6.79 8.68 -18.87
CA MET A 83 -5.92 9.83 -18.58
C MET A 83 -6.49 10.74 -17.48
N ASP A 84 -7.79 10.65 -17.22
CA ASP A 84 -8.43 11.41 -16.16
C ASP A 84 -8.22 10.70 -14.82
N VAL A 85 -7.18 11.14 -14.11
CA VAL A 85 -6.75 10.59 -12.83
C VAL A 85 -7.31 11.42 -11.66
N GLN A 86 -8.57 11.87 -11.79
CA GLN A 86 -9.35 12.53 -10.75
C GLN A 86 -10.62 11.75 -10.40
N VAL A 87 -10.88 11.59 -9.10
CA VAL A 87 -12.11 11.00 -8.57
C VAL A 87 -12.61 11.85 -7.40
N GLY A 88 -13.68 12.60 -7.64
CA GLY A 88 -14.22 13.55 -6.67
C GLY A 88 -13.17 14.59 -6.25
N PRO A 89 -12.92 14.78 -4.95
CA PRO A 89 -11.94 15.75 -4.48
C PRO A 89 -10.50 15.30 -4.68
N ILE A 90 -10.24 14.02 -5.02
CA ILE A 90 -8.90 13.44 -5.06
C ILE A 90 -8.38 13.38 -6.49
N ARG A 91 -7.15 13.85 -6.73
CA ARG A 91 -6.45 13.70 -8.02
C ARG A 91 -4.97 13.42 -7.86
N VAL A 92 -4.41 12.71 -8.84
CA VAL A 92 -2.97 12.41 -8.93
C VAL A 92 -2.42 12.99 -10.23
N GLU A 93 -1.35 13.77 -10.12
CA GLU A 93 -0.73 14.51 -11.22
C GLU A 93 0.77 14.13 -11.31
N PRO A 94 1.16 13.17 -12.18
CA PRO A 94 2.57 12.96 -12.50
C PRO A 94 3.16 14.23 -13.15
N ILE A 95 4.13 14.87 -12.48
CA ILE A 95 4.77 16.11 -12.95
C ILE A 95 6.03 15.79 -13.76
N ASP A 96 6.88 14.93 -13.19
CA ASP A 96 8.07 14.39 -13.81
C ASP A 96 8.03 12.88 -13.62
N PRO A 97 7.68 12.08 -14.66
CA PRO A 97 7.46 10.65 -14.53
C PRO A 97 8.58 9.95 -13.76
N LEU A 98 8.19 9.10 -12.81
CA LEU A 98 9.09 8.37 -11.90
C LEU A 98 9.91 9.25 -10.93
N LYS A 99 9.79 10.57 -10.96
CA LYS A 99 10.54 11.47 -10.07
C LYS A 99 9.65 12.33 -9.18
N LYS A 100 8.70 13.06 -9.77
CA LYS A 100 7.80 13.99 -9.05
C LYS A 100 6.34 13.74 -9.37
N VAL A 101 5.51 13.66 -8.34
CA VAL A 101 4.06 13.44 -8.45
C VAL A 101 3.36 14.35 -7.45
N ARG A 102 2.35 15.09 -7.89
CA ARG A 102 1.48 15.86 -7.00
C ARG A 102 0.21 15.09 -6.72
N VAL A 103 -0.25 15.13 -5.47
CA VAL A 103 -1.53 14.55 -5.07
C VAL A 103 -2.31 15.60 -4.33
N VAL A 104 -3.56 15.76 -4.74
CA VAL A 104 -4.48 16.74 -4.15
C VAL A 104 -5.72 16.04 -3.66
N CYS A 105 -6.18 16.41 -2.47
CA CYS A 105 -7.53 16.23 -1.98
C CYS A 105 -8.10 17.63 -1.70
N GLU A 106 -9.00 18.10 -2.55
CA GLU A 106 -9.64 19.41 -2.40
C GLU A 106 -10.42 19.50 -1.08
N PRO A 107 -10.55 20.71 -0.49
CA PRO A 107 -11.39 20.92 0.69
C PRO A 107 -12.79 20.35 0.50
N ASN A 108 -13.26 19.61 1.50
CA ASN A 108 -14.54 18.92 1.49
C ASN A 108 -15.14 18.91 2.90
N GLU A 109 -16.40 18.48 3.00
CA GLU A 109 -17.17 18.49 4.25
C GLU A 109 -16.68 17.48 5.31
N PHE A 110 -15.74 16.60 4.97
CA PHE A 110 -15.25 15.54 5.85
C PHE A 110 -13.96 15.88 6.61
N GLY A 111 -13.51 17.14 6.52
CA GLY A 111 -12.39 17.65 7.33
C GLY A 111 -11.01 17.11 6.93
N LEU A 112 -10.86 16.59 5.70
CA LEU A 112 -9.56 16.20 5.14
C LEU A 112 -9.29 16.99 3.86
N ALA A 113 -8.14 17.63 3.77
CA ALA A 113 -7.66 18.26 2.53
C ALA A 113 -6.14 18.07 2.43
N MET A 114 -5.60 18.05 1.22
CA MET A 114 -4.17 17.83 1.01
C MET A 114 -3.75 18.42 -0.33
N ASP A 115 -2.60 19.07 -0.38
CA ASP A 115 -1.92 19.43 -1.63
C ASP A 115 -0.43 19.23 -1.38
N VAL A 116 0.08 18.10 -1.87
CA VAL A 116 1.44 17.64 -1.57
C VAL A 116 2.13 17.15 -2.84
N VAL A 117 3.43 17.42 -2.92
CA VAL A 117 4.31 17.01 -4.02
C VAL A 117 5.33 16.02 -3.48
N TRP A 118 5.35 14.84 -4.09
CA TRP A 118 6.35 13.80 -3.90
C TRP A 118 7.63 14.13 -4.67
N GLU A 119 8.76 13.82 -4.07
CA GLU A 119 10.06 13.70 -4.74
C GLU A 119 10.75 12.41 -4.29
N GLY A 120 11.16 11.57 -5.25
CA GLY A 120 11.79 10.28 -4.96
C GLY A 120 13.22 10.43 -4.40
N SER A 121 13.50 9.73 -3.30
CA SER A 121 14.85 9.66 -2.68
C SER A 121 15.76 8.61 -3.31
N ILE A 122 15.17 7.68 -4.07
CA ILE A 122 15.85 6.61 -4.82
C ILE A 122 15.24 6.52 -6.22
N PRO A 123 15.87 5.85 -7.20
CA PRO A 123 15.22 5.47 -8.45
C PRO A 123 13.96 4.62 -8.21
N ALA A 124 13.00 4.64 -9.14
CA ALA A 124 11.88 3.70 -9.07
C ALA A 124 12.40 2.27 -9.30
N VAL A 125 12.05 1.35 -8.40
CA VAL A 125 12.58 -0.02 -8.38
C VAL A 125 11.48 -0.99 -8.79
N GLU A 126 11.74 -1.79 -9.81
CA GLU A 126 10.91 -2.95 -10.15
C GLU A 126 10.95 -3.96 -9.01
N GLU A 127 9.78 -4.37 -8.54
CA GLU A 127 9.61 -5.42 -7.53
C GLU A 127 9.31 -6.77 -8.20
N PRO A 128 9.55 -7.91 -7.54
CA PRO A 128 9.26 -9.21 -8.12
C PRO A 128 7.78 -9.37 -8.44
N ARG A 129 7.51 -10.06 -9.55
CA ARG A 129 6.15 -10.41 -9.95
C ARG A 129 5.48 -11.27 -8.87
N GLN A 130 4.39 -10.79 -8.31
CA GLN A 130 3.56 -11.61 -7.43
C GLN A 130 2.59 -12.45 -8.26
N TYR A 131 2.75 -13.77 -8.19
CA TYR A 131 1.95 -14.73 -8.96
C TYR A 131 1.37 -15.83 -8.07
N ILE A 132 0.04 -15.95 -8.04
CA ILE A 132 -0.67 -16.96 -7.27
C ILE A 132 -1.76 -17.58 -8.15
N ARG A 133 -1.71 -18.91 -8.28
CA ARG A 133 -2.75 -19.72 -8.92
C ARG A 133 -3.37 -20.67 -7.91
N SER A 134 -4.70 -20.72 -7.86
CA SER A 134 -5.47 -21.61 -6.98
C SER A 134 -6.61 -22.26 -7.77
N GLU A 135 -6.70 -23.60 -7.70
CA GLU A 135 -7.74 -24.40 -8.37
C GLU A 135 -7.95 -24.01 -9.84
N GLY A 136 -6.85 -23.77 -10.57
CA GLY A 136 -6.85 -23.40 -11.98
C GLY A 136 -6.97 -21.90 -12.29
N LYS A 137 -7.46 -21.06 -11.36
CA LYS A 137 -7.59 -19.60 -11.56
C LYS A 137 -6.33 -18.86 -11.12
N VAL A 138 -5.87 -17.94 -11.96
CA VAL A 138 -4.89 -16.93 -11.56
C VAL A 138 -5.60 -15.92 -10.67
N VAL A 139 -5.20 -15.84 -9.40
CA VAL A 139 -5.82 -14.95 -8.42
C VAL A 139 -4.98 -13.69 -8.22
N PHE A 140 -3.65 -13.85 -8.23
CA PHE A 140 -2.71 -12.75 -8.31
C PHE A 140 -1.79 -12.96 -9.51
N ASP A 141 -1.63 -11.91 -10.29
CA ASP A 141 -0.61 -11.79 -11.32
C ASP A 141 -0.31 -10.31 -11.51
N THR A 142 0.58 -9.79 -10.68
CA THR A 142 0.80 -8.36 -10.56
C THR A 142 2.26 -8.00 -10.72
N GLN A 143 2.48 -6.91 -11.43
CA GLN A 143 3.75 -6.20 -11.51
C GLN A 143 3.63 -4.91 -10.72
N ARG A 144 4.75 -4.44 -10.19
CA ARG A 144 4.80 -3.16 -9.49
C ARG A 144 6.19 -2.57 -9.49
N PHE A 145 6.24 -1.27 -9.27
CA PHE A 145 7.44 -0.61 -8.80
C PHE A 145 7.19 0.06 -7.46
N ALA A 146 8.27 0.25 -6.70
CA ALA A 146 8.26 1.02 -5.46
C ALA A 146 9.32 2.11 -5.46
N GLN A 147 9.11 3.12 -4.62
CA GLN A 147 10.06 4.20 -4.40
C GLN A 147 9.85 4.78 -2.99
N THR A 148 10.93 5.03 -2.25
CA THR A 148 10.91 5.88 -1.06
C THR A 148 11.16 7.34 -1.46
N GLY A 149 10.68 8.28 -0.66
CA GLY A 149 10.72 9.70 -1.01
C GLY A 149 10.28 10.61 0.12
N CYS A 150 10.26 11.89 -0.21
CA CYS A 150 9.82 12.94 0.68
C CYS A 150 8.67 13.75 0.06
N TRP A 151 7.90 14.40 0.92
CA TRP A 151 6.76 15.22 0.54
C TRP A 151 6.99 16.69 0.86
N THR A 152 6.39 17.58 0.07
CA THR A 152 6.31 19.02 0.34
C THR A 152 4.90 19.54 0.10
N GLY A 153 4.36 20.41 0.95
CA GLY A 153 3.05 21.02 0.77
C GLY A 153 2.28 21.20 2.08
N THR A 154 0.99 20.89 2.07
CA THR A 154 0.12 21.01 3.25
C THR A 154 -0.88 19.86 3.35
N ILE A 155 -1.21 19.46 4.57
CA ILE A 155 -2.30 18.54 4.88
C ILE A 155 -3.19 19.13 5.99
N THR A 156 -4.50 19.09 5.78
CA THR A 156 -5.51 19.51 6.76
C THR A 156 -6.21 18.29 7.35
N ILE A 157 -6.27 18.23 8.67
CA ILE A 157 -6.83 17.14 9.47
C ILE A 157 -7.77 17.75 10.52
N GLY A 158 -9.08 17.64 10.29
CA GLY A 158 -10.08 18.37 11.07
C GLY A 158 -9.88 19.88 10.93
N ASP A 159 -9.72 20.58 12.05
CA ASP A 159 -9.51 22.03 12.08
C ASP A 159 -8.02 22.44 11.97
N ASN A 160 -7.09 21.48 11.90
CA ASN A 160 -5.66 21.74 11.91
C ASN A 160 -5.05 21.57 10.52
N THR A 161 -4.21 22.52 10.10
CA THR A 161 -3.38 22.40 8.90
C THR A 161 -1.92 22.27 9.29
N HIS A 162 -1.28 21.22 8.79
CA HIS A 162 0.13 20.90 9.03
C HIS A 162 0.94 21.22 7.78
N ALA A 163 2.10 21.86 7.97
CA ALA A 163 3.09 22.01 6.92
C ALA A 163 3.74 20.64 6.67
N VAL A 164 3.89 20.30 5.40
CA VAL A 164 4.57 19.09 4.93
C VAL A 164 5.90 19.53 4.34
N THR A 165 7.01 19.10 4.94
CA THR A 165 8.36 19.53 4.55
C THR A 165 9.27 18.33 4.28
N PRO A 166 10.18 18.41 3.30
CA PRO A 166 10.91 17.24 2.84
C PRO A 166 11.98 16.73 3.83
N ASP A 167 12.38 17.55 4.80
CA ASP A 167 13.29 17.20 5.88
C ASP A 167 12.63 16.36 6.99
N ARG A 168 11.30 16.34 7.05
CA ARG A 168 10.52 15.67 8.10
C ARG A 168 9.50 14.68 7.56
N CYS A 169 8.87 14.99 6.44
CA CYS A 169 7.77 14.24 5.86
C CYS A 169 8.27 13.28 4.78
N MET A 170 8.39 12.01 5.17
CA MET A 170 8.80 10.92 4.31
C MET A 170 7.58 10.08 3.89
N GLY A 171 7.82 9.14 2.99
CA GLY A 171 6.87 8.07 2.74
C GLY A 171 7.36 7.11 1.69
N THR A 172 6.44 6.24 1.30
CA THR A 172 6.62 5.25 0.24
C THR A 172 5.53 5.46 -0.79
N ARG A 173 5.88 5.30 -2.06
CA ARG A 173 4.91 5.09 -3.12
C ARG A 173 5.14 3.74 -3.80
N ASP A 174 4.04 3.09 -4.17
CA ASP A 174 4.06 2.01 -5.15
C ASP A 174 3.02 2.25 -6.23
N ARG A 175 3.31 1.73 -7.42
CA ARG A 175 2.30 1.60 -8.47
C ARG A 175 2.26 0.14 -8.87
N SER A 176 1.05 -0.40 -8.90
CA SER A 176 0.83 -1.81 -9.19
C SER A 176 -0.26 -1.97 -10.24
N TRP A 177 -0.07 -2.96 -11.12
CA TRP A 177 -1.01 -3.30 -12.18
C TRP A 177 -0.98 -4.80 -12.47
N GLY A 178 -2.05 -5.30 -13.07
CA GLY A 178 -2.23 -6.72 -13.37
C GLY A 178 -3.52 -7.25 -12.79
N VAL A 179 -3.55 -8.50 -12.35
CA VAL A 179 -4.74 -9.19 -11.83
C VAL A 179 -4.63 -9.36 -10.32
N ARG A 180 -5.61 -8.84 -9.56
CA ARG A 180 -5.80 -9.13 -8.12
C ARG A 180 -7.29 -9.04 -7.76
N PRO A 181 -7.77 -9.69 -6.68
CA PRO A 181 -9.17 -9.58 -6.30
C PRO A 181 -9.61 -8.12 -6.08
N VAL A 182 -10.57 -7.66 -6.89
CA VAL A 182 -11.16 -6.30 -6.85
C VAL A 182 -12.65 -6.38 -7.19
N GLY A 183 -13.41 -5.34 -6.84
CA GLY A 183 -14.84 -5.22 -7.03
C GLY A 183 -15.66 -6.10 -6.08
N GLU A 184 -16.90 -6.36 -6.46
CA GLU A 184 -17.84 -7.21 -5.74
C GLU A 184 -17.35 -8.67 -5.77
N PRO A 185 -17.47 -9.42 -4.67
CA PRO A 185 -17.01 -10.81 -4.65
C PRO A 185 -17.72 -11.67 -5.71
N GLU A 186 -16.95 -12.50 -6.42
CA GLU A 186 -17.52 -13.61 -7.20
C GLU A 186 -17.91 -14.76 -6.25
N PRO A 187 -18.86 -15.63 -6.62
CA PRO A 187 -19.10 -16.86 -5.87
C PRO A 187 -17.81 -17.67 -5.69
N ASP A 188 -17.52 -18.10 -4.46
CA ASP A 188 -16.26 -18.79 -4.12
C ASP A 188 -16.06 -20.11 -4.89
N GLY A 189 -17.17 -20.80 -5.19
CA GLY A 189 -17.16 -22.07 -5.92
C GLY A 189 -16.27 -23.13 -5.24
N ILE A 190 -15.46 -23.83 -6.03
CA ILE A 190 -14.54 -24.87 -5.52
C ILE A 190 -13.45 -24.34 -4.57
N ARG A 191 -13.26 -23.02 -4.47
CA ARG A 191 -12.33 -22.37 -3.54
C ARG A 191 -12.99 -21.95 -2.23
N GLN A 192 -14.23 -22.39 -1.96
CA GLN A 192 -14.89 -22.09 -0.69
C GLN A 192 -14.02 -22.54 0.49
N GLY A 193 -13.73 -21.61 1.41
CA GLY A 193 -12.85 -21.85 2.56
C GLY A 193 -11.36 -21.75 2.27
N THR A 194 -10.94 -21.46 1.03
CA THR A 194 -9.53 -21.27 0.67
C THR A 194 -9.12 -19.81 0.83
N ASN A 195 -8.15 -19.55 1.70
CA ASN A 195 -7.47 -18.26 1.77
C ASN A 195 -6.20 -18.28 0.89
N VAL A 196 -6.28 -17.61 -0.25
CA VAL A 196 -5.22 -17.57 -1.28
C VAL A 196 -4.01 -16.72 -0.90
N MET A 197 -4.16 -15.80 0.07
CA MET A 197 -3.09 -14.98 0.63
C MET A 197 -2.72 -15.42 2.05
N ALA A 198 -3.03 -16.67 2.43
CA ALA A 198 -2.79 -17.17 3.78
C ALA A 198 -1.31 -17.08 4.20
N GLY A 199 -1.10 -16.92 5.50
CA GLY A 199 0.22 -16.80 6.12
C GLY A 199 0.57 -15.36 6.47
N MET A 200 1.86 -15.08 6.51
CA MET A 200 2.43 -13.78 6.85
C MET A 200 2.70 -12.97 5.58
N TRP A 201 2.30 -11.70 5.60
CA TRP A 201 2.70 -10.67 4.66
C TRP A 201 3.49 -9.60 5.40
N ASN A 202 4.67 -9.25 4.90
CA ASN A 202 5.47 -8.12 5.36
C ASN A 202 5.91 -7.28 4.16
N TYR A 203 5.82 -5.96 4.29
CA TYR A 203 6.36 -5.02 3.33
C TYR A 203 6.97 -3.80 4.03
N PHE A 204 8.30 -3.78 4.16
CA PHE A 204 9.01 -2.69 4.85
C PHE A 204 9.96 -1.93 3.92
N PRO A 205 9.46 -0.93 3.18
CA PRO A 205 10.29 0.09 2.55
C PRO A 205 10.88 1.03 3.61
N MET A 206 12.20 0.95 3.80
CA MET A 206 12.95 1.68 4.81
C MET A 206 13.80 2.75 4.11
N GLN A 207 13.61 4.03 4.44
CA GLN A 207 14.44 5.11 3.90
C GLN A 207 15.48 5.57 4.94
N PHE A 208 16.75 5.59 4.55
CA PHE A 208 17.87 6.18 5.27
C PHE A 208 18.43 7.38 4.49
N ASP A 209 19.45 8.05 5.02
CA ASP A 209 20.00 9.27 4.44
C ASP A 209 20.56 9.11 3.01
N ASP A 210 21.22 7.99 2.71
CA ASP A 210 21.91 7.76 1.43
C ASP A 210 21.42 6.54 0.65
N HIS A 211 20.43 5.81 1.17
CA HIS A 211 19.85 4.64 0.52
C HIS A 211 18.49 4.26 1.12
N ALA A 212 17.84 3.30 0.49
CA ALA A 212 16.70 2.58 1.03
C ALA A 212 16.96 1.08 1.11
N ILE A 213 16.25 0.38 1.99
CA ILE A 213 16.11 -1.08 1.98
C ILE A 213 14.66 -1.41 1.66
N LEU A 214 14.42 -2.19 0.61
CA LEU A 214 13.10 -2.73 0.29
C LEU A 214 13.07 -4.19 0.74
N TYR A 215 12.27 -4.45 1.78
CA TYR A 215 12.02 -5.78 2.31
C TYR A 215 10.59 -6.22 2.01
N MET A 216 10.42 -7.40 1.42
CA MET A 216 9.13 -8.09 1.28
C MET A 216 9.26 -9.55 1.67
N ASN A 217 8.24 -10.07 2.34
CA ASN A 217 8.11 -11.50 2.55
C ASN A 217 6.63 -11.91 2.58
N HIS A 218 6.25 -12.84 1.70
CA HIS A 218 5.00 -13.58 1.80
C HIS A 218 5.32 -15.03 2.14
N GLU A 219 5.13 -15.39 3.40
CA GLU A 219 5.45 -16.72 3.93
C GLU A 219 4.19 -17.46 4.34
N THR A 220 3.97 -18.66 3.80
CA THR A 220 2.81 -19.49 4.16
C THR A 220 2.98 -20.11 5.55
N ASN A 221 1.90 -20.67 6.12
CA ASN A 221 1.97 -21.37 7.41
C ASN A 221 2.98 -22.55 7.41
N SER A 222 3.22 -23.19 6.26
CA SER A 222 4.22 -24.26 6.13
C SER A 222 5.66 -23.75 6.02
N GLY A 223 5.86 -22.43 5.96
CA GLY A 223 7.17 -21.79 5.79
C GLY A 223 7.62 -21.62 4.33
N GLU A 224 6.75 -21.87 3.36
CA GLU A 224 7.06 -21.60 1.96
C GLU A 224 6.98 -20.10 1.68
N ARG A 225 8.03 -19.51 1.10
CA ARG A 225 8.06 -18.10 0.69
C ARG A 225 7.56 -17.95 -0.74
N LYS A 226 6.35 -17.44 -0.90
CA LYS A 226 5.71 -17.17 -2.21
C LYS A 226 6.23 -15.89 -2.86
N LEU A 227 6.75 -14.97 -2.05
CA LEU A 227 7.38 -13.73 -2.46
C LEU A 227 8.48 -13.39 -1.46
N GLU A 228 9.63 -12.95 -1.96
CA GLU A 228 10.76 -12.50 -1.14
C GLU A 228 11.50 -11.39 -1.89
N GLU A 229 11.80 -10.29 -1.19
CA GLU A 229 12.68 -9.22 -1.66
C GLU A 229 13.48 -8.68 -0.47
N ALA A 230 14.74 -8.38 -0.69
CA ALA A 230 15.68 -7.81 0.27
C ALA A 230 16.76 -7.05 -0.50
N LYS A 231 16.45 -5.81 -0.87
CA LYS A 231 17.31 -5.01 -1.77
C LYS A 231 17.71 -3.70 -1.13
N ARG A 232 19.00 -3.37 -1.17
CA ARG A 232 19.54 -2.05 -0.83
C ARG A 232 19.67 -1.23 -2.11
N ILE A 233 19.09 -0.03 -2.11
CA ILE A 233 19.09 0.88 -3.26
C ILE A 233 19.64 2.22 -2.84
N TRP A 234 20.76 2.61 -3.44
CA TRP A 234 21.42 3.87 -3.16
C TRP A 234 20.65 5.06 -3.74
N SER A 235 20.68 6.19 -3.04
CA SER A 235 20.15 7.47 -3.53
C SER A 235 20.98 8.01 -4.70
N ASP A 236 22.27 7.67 -4.75
CA ASP A 236 23.11 7.86 -5.93
C ASP A 236 22.71 6.85 -7.02
N PRO A 237 22.08 7.30 -8.13
CA PRO A 237 21.59 6.40 -9.17
C PRO A 237 22.71 5.71 -9.95
N ASP A 238 23.95 6.19 -9.87
CA ASP A 238 25.10 5.58 -10.53
C ASP A 238 25.65 4.37 -9.74
N ARG A 239 25.22 4.21 -8.47
CA ARG A 239 25.55 3.05 -7.66
C ARG A 239 24.54 1.93 -7.90
N PRO A 240 24.98 0.71 -8.27
CA PRO A 240 24.08 -0.41 -8.48
C PRO A 240 23.40 -0.79 -7.17
N SER A 241 22.13 -1.17 -7.27
CA SER A 241 21.41 -1.79 -6.15
C SER A 241 22.01 -3.14 -5.79
N GLU A 242 21.87 -3.53 -4.53
CA GLU A 242 22.46 -4.74 -3.98
C GLU A 242 21.39 -5.69 -3.43
N TRP A 243 21.52 -6.97 -3.75
CA TRP A 243 20.76 -8.03 -3.09
C TRP A 243 21.38 -8.31 -1.72
N LEU A 244 20.55 -8.32 -0.67
CA LEU A 244 20.99 -8.52 0.71
C LEU A 244 20.89 -9.98 1.19
N GLY A 245 20.58 -10.91 0.29
CA GLY A 245 20.37 -12.32 0.64
C GLY A 245 18.95 -12.60 1.11
N THR A 246 18.72 -13.84 1.52
CA THR A 246 17.44 -14.29 2.06
C THR A 246 17.25 -13.72 3.48
N PRO A 247 16.27 -12.84 3.72
CA PRO A 247 16.08 -12.21 5.02
C PRO A 247 15.58 -13.20 6.07
N GLN A 248 15.98 -12.97 7.31
CA GLN A 248 15.43 -13.61 8.51
C GLN A 248 14.62 -12.58 9.30
N TRP A 249 13.62 -13.04 10.04
CA TRP A 249 12.73 -12.17 10.79
C TRP A 249 12.55 -12.69 12.21
N HIS A 250 12.43 -11.76 13.16
CA HIS A 250 11.93 -11.97 14.51
C HIS A 250 10.85 -10.92 14.78
N HIS A 251 9.66 -11.36 15.16
CA HIS A 251 8.50 -10.50 15.31
C HIS A 251 7.94 -10.59 16.73
N GLU A 252 7.60 -9.44 17.30
CA GLU A 252 6.91 -9.35 18.58
C GLU A 252 5.58 -8.63 18.42
N PHE A 253 4.56 -9.15 19.08
CA PHE A 253 3.21 -8.61 19.03
C PHE A 253 2.86 -7.83 20.30
N HIS A 254 1.90 -6.91 20.17
CA HIS A 254 1.08 -6.56 21.31
C HIS A 254 0.27 -7.79 21.74
N SER A 255 0.39 -8.19 23.01
CA SER A 255 -0.37 -9.32 23.57
C SER A 255 -1.88 -9.11 23.37
N GLY A 256 -2.57 -10.18 23.00
CA GLY A 256 -3.99 -10.17 22.67
C GLY A 256 -4.32 -9.59 21.30
N THR A 257 -3.33 -9.38 20.42
CA THR A 257 -3.56 -8.83 19.07
C THR A 257 -2.79 -9.56 17.97
N ARG A 258 -3.04 -9.19 16.71
CA ARG A 258 -2.19 -9.51 15.54
C ARG A 258 -1.28 -8.36 15.12
N VAL A 259 -1.15 -7.33 15.96
CA VAL A 259 -0.41 -6.11 15.64
C VAL A 259 1.02 -6.24 16.15
N LEU A 260 1.99 -6.05 15.26
CA LEU A 260 3.39 -6.01 15.63
C LEU A 260 3.70 -4.77 16.48
N LYS A 261 4.45 -4.98 17.57
CA LYS A 261 4.99 -3.93 18.44
C LYS A 261 6.50 -3.70 18.24
N HIS A 262 7.18 -4.69 17.66
CA HIS A 262 8.61 -4.66 17.41
C HIS A 262 8.98 -5.75 16.40
N SER A 263 10.03 -5.55 15.61
CA SER A 263 10.63 -6.61 14.79
C SER A 263 12.12 -6.40 14.60
N VAL A 264 12.81 -7.50 14.33
CA VAL A 264 14.19 -7.51 13.86
C VAL A 264 14.22 -8.19 12.51
N ILE A 265 14.71 -7.50 11.48
CA ILE A 265 14.95 -8.09 10.16
C ILE A 265 16.46 -8.22 9.97
N THR A 266 16.93 -9.45 9.80
CA THR A 266 18.35 -9.76 9.62
C THR A 266 18.62 -10.15 8.18
N PHE A 267 19.70 -9.61 7.60
CA PHE A 267 20.22 -9.93 6.28
C PHE A 267 21.62 -10.53 6.43
N PRO A 268 21.74 -11.87 6.62
CA PRO A 268 23.01 -12.51 6.97
C PRO A 268 24.06 -12.44 5.86
N ASP A 269 23.60 -12.52 4.61
CA ASP A 269 24.45 -12.60 3.41
C ASP A 269 24.65 -11.23 2.73
N ALA A 270 24.40 -10.13 3.46
CA ALA A 270 24.56 -8.79 2.90
C ALA A 270 26.03 -8.54 2.49
N PRO A 271 26.29 -7.81 1.37
CA PRO A 271 27.63 -7.73 0.77
C PRO A 271 28.75 -7.18 1.68
N GLU A 272 28.39 -6.34 2.65
CA GLU A 272 29.32 -5.68 3.60
C GLU A 272 29.33 -6.36 4.98
N GLY A 273 28.75 -7.55 5.09
CA GLY A 273 28.51 -8.26 6.34
C GLY A 273 27.05 -8.14 6.80
N GLU A 274 26.71 -8.95 7.80
CA GLU A 274 25.35 -9.03 8.33
C GLU A 274 24.77 -7.65 8.70
N ILE A 275 23.56 -7.39 8.21
CA ILE A 275 22.77 -6.22 8.60
C ILE A 275 21.61 -6.70 9.46
N GLN A 276 21.50 -6.18 10.68
CA GLN A 276 20.34 -6.39 11.55
C GLN A 276 19.61 -5.06 11.73
N VAL A 277 18.37 -4.99 11.23
CA VAL A 277 17.53 -3.80 11.34
C VAL A 277 16.52 -3.98 12.47
N GLU A 278 16.59 -3.11 13.47
CA GLU A 278 15.57 -2.95 14.51
C GLU A 278 14.42 -2.11 13.95
N CYS A 279 13.19 -2.63 14.05
CA CYS A 279 11.98 -2.02 13.50
C CYS A 279 11.03 -1.66 14.65
N THR A 280 10.89 -0.36 14.92
CA THR A 280 10.00 0.16 15.97
C THR A 280 8.81 0.90 15.34
N PRO A 281 7.56 0.52 15.67
CA PRO A 281 6.40 1.26 15.20
C PRO A 281 6.19 2.55 15.99
N LEU A 282 5.83 3.62 15.28
CA LEU A 282 5.53 4.94 15.87
C LEU A 282 4.02 5.21 15.91
N LEU A 283 3.32 4.93 14.80
CA LEU A 283 1.87 5.13 14.68
C LEU A 283 1.27 4.10 13.73
N THR A 284 0.08 3.59 14.06
CA THR A 284 -0.64 2.59 13.24
C THR A 284 -1.78 3.25 12.47
N ASN A 285 -1.92 2.87 11.20
CA ASN A 285 -3.07 3.13 10.35
C ASN A 285 -3.64 1.78 9.87
N PHE A 286 -4.87 1.47 10.26
CA PHE A 286 -5.52 0.21 9.89
C PHE A 286 -6.13 0.35 8.49
N LEU A 287 -5.27 0.19 7.47
CA LEU A 287 -5.60 0.41 6.07
C LEU A 287 -6.89 -0.30 5.64
N SER A 288 -7.15 -1.50 6.14
CA SER A 288 -8.36 -2.27 5.80
C SER A 288 -9.70 -1.68 6.28
N ILE A 289 -9.71 -0.62 7.10
CA ILE A 289 -10.93 0.00 7.62
C ILE A 289 -11.29 1.25 6.81
N GLY A 290 -12.39 1.19 6.05
CA GLY A 290 -12.97 2.35 5.37
C GLY A 290 -12.34 2.73 4.04
N THR A 291 -11.17 2.22 3.67
CA THR A 291 -10.45 2.65 2.44
C THR A 291 -10.87 1.92 1.17
N GLY A 292 -11.50 0.76 1.30
CA GLY A 292 -11.79 -0.18 0.21
C GLY A 292 -10.86 -1.40 0.17
N TYR A 293 -9.81 -1.45 1.00
CA TYR A 293 -8.93 -2.63 1.13
C TYR A 293 -9.55 -3.79 1.92
N GLY A 294 -10.50 -3.52 2.82
CA GLY A 294 -10.93 -4.52 3.80
C GLY A 294 -12.43 -4.78 3.83
N PHE A 295 -13.02 -4.57 5.00
CA PHE A 295 -14.20 -5.32 5.43
C PHE A 295 -15.54 -4.64 5.15
N ASP A 296 -15.51 -3.43 4.59
CA ASP A 296 -16.69 -2.69 4.20
C ASP A 296 -17.56 -3.50 3.22
N ALA A 297 -18.80 -3.77 3.62
CA ALA A 297 -19.74 -4.54 2.80
C ALA A 297 -20.23 -3.73 1.59
N ASP A 298 -20.28 -2.41 1.73
CA ASP A 298 -20.81 -1.46 0.74
C ASP A 298 -19.73 -0.76 -0.09
N TRP A 299 -18.43 -1.03 0.18
CA TRP A 299 -17.34 -0.35 -0.52
C TRP A 299 -16.09 -1.21 -0.63
N ARG A 300 -15.63 -1.44 -1.86
CA ARG A 300 -14.35 -2.10 -2.16
C ARG A 300 -13.69 -1.38 -3.32
N HIS A 301 -12.38 -1.54 -3.42
CA HIS A 301 -11.65 -1.13 -4.61
C HIS A 301 -12.24 -1.78 -5.86
N GLY A 302 -12.68 -0.97 -6.84
CA GLY A 302 -13.32 -1.40 -8.08
C GLY A 302 -14.81 -1.73 -7.98
N MET A 303 -15.44 -1.55 -6.81
CA MET A 303 -16.88 -1.80 -6.63
C MET A 303 -17.70 -0.68 -7.27
N TYR A 304 -18.76 -1.04 -7.99
CA TYR A 304 -19.61 -0.06 -8.65
C TYR A 304 -20.51 0.66 -7.64
N GLN A 305 -20.40 1.99 -7.59
CA GLN A 305 -21.13 2.84 -6.63
C GLN A 305 -22.35 3.57 -7.24
N GLY A 306 -22.69 3.24 -8.49
CA GLY A 306 -23.75 3.91 -9.26
C GLY A 306 -23.20 4.72 -10.46
N PRO A 307 -24.11 5.30 -11.25
CA PRO A 307 -23.74 5.98 -12.50
C PRO A 307 -23.10 7.35 -12.29
N ASP A 308 -23.29 7.94 -11.10
CA ASP A 308 -22.81 9.27 -10.76
C ASP A 308 -21.60 9.18 -9.82
N LEU A 309 -20.87 10.29 -9.70
CA LEU A 309 -19.82 10.43 -8.70
C LEU A 309 -20.39 10.19 -7.28
N LYS A 310 -19.80 9.24 -6.57
CA LYS A 310 -20.05 9.00 -5.15
C LYS A 310 -18.85 9.47 -4.34
N VAL A 311 -19.09 10.25 -3.29
CA VAL A 311 -18.09 10.61 -2.27
C VAL A 311 -18.65 10.23 -0.90
N GLN A 312 -17.80 9.66 -0.04
CA GLN A 312 -18.14 9.31 1.34
C GLN A 312 -16.99 9.70 2.27
N GLY A 313 -17.35 10.12 3.48
CA GLY A 313 -16.43 10.32 4.58
C GLY A 313 -16.69 9.36 5.74
N LYS A 314 -15.64 9.01 6.48
CA LYS A 314 -15.70 8.33 7.77
C LYS A 314 -14.81 9.07 8.75
N ASP A 315 -15.26 9.23 9.99
CA ASP A 315 -14.45 9.71 11.10
C ASP A 315 -14.69 8.76 12.28
N LEU A 316 -13.73 7.86 12.50
CA LEU A 316 -13.87 6.74 13.41
C LEU A 316 -12.92 6.89 14.61
N ASP A 317 -13.37 6.45 15.77
CA ASP A 317 -12.50 6.28 16.94
C ASP A 317 -11.64 5.04 16.79
N VAL A 318 -10.32 5.22 16.92
CA VAL A 318 -9.35 4.14 16.72
C VAL A 318 -9.56 3.00 17.72
N GLU A 319 -9.87 3.33 18.98
CA GLU A 319 -9.98 2.35 20.05
C GLU A 319 -11.26 1.55 19.95
N THR A 320 -12.40 2.23 19.76
CA THR A 320 -13.71 1.57 19.83
C THR A 320 -14.22 1.05 18.49
N GLU A 321 -13.76 1.59 17.37
CA GLU A 321 -14.34 1.30 16.05
C GLU A 321 -13.36 0.65 15.06
N VAL A 322 -12.04 0.80 15.26
CA VAL A 322 -11.04 0.43 14.24
C VAL A 322 -10.18 -0.76 14.66
N LYS A 323 -9.44 -0.66 15.77
CA LYS A 323 -8.38 -1.62 16.16
C LYS A 323 -8.85 -3.07 16.18
N ALA A 324 -10.02 -3.31 16.77
CA ALA A 324 -10.54 -4.67 16.99
C ALA A 324 -10.66 -5.47 15.69
N LEU A 325 -11.14 -4.84 14.61
CA LEU A 325 -11.30 -5.46 13.30
C LEU A 325 -10.09 -5.24 12.39
N GLY A 326 -9.46 -4.07 12.45
CA GLY A 326 -8.38 -3.66 11.56
C GLY A 326 -7.16 -4.58 11.61
N GLN A 327 -6.86 -5.17 12.76
CA GLN A 327 -5.74 -6.10 12.96
C GLN A 327 -5.83 -7.40 12.13
N TYR A 328 -7.00 -7.75 11.59
CA TYR A 328 -7.17 -8.94 10.74
C TYR A 328 -6.95 -8.64 9.24
N GLY A 329 -6.74 -7.38 8.90
CA GLY A 329 -6.43 -6.92 7.55
C GLY A 329 -4.93 -6.68 7.36
N VAL A 330 -4.62 -5.79 6.42
CA VAL A 330 -3.29 -5.20 6.30
C VAL A 330 -3.19 -4.05 7.30
N VAL A 331 -2.11 -4.03 8.06
CA VAL A 331 -1.82 -3.03 9.09
C VAL A 331 -0.57 -2.27 8.68
N ASP A 332 -0.72 -0.98 8.43
CA ASP A 332 0.38 -0.10 8.06
C ASP A 332 0.82 0.67 9.29
N GLN A 333 2.12 0.70 9.55
CA GLN A 333 2.69 1.50 10.62
C GLN A 333 3.74 2.45 10.07
N VAL A 334 3.85 3.63 10.68
CA VAL A 334 5.05 4.46 10.55
C VAL A 334 6.17 3.72 11.29
N GLY A 335 7.16 3.25 10.54
CA GLY A 335 8.32 2.54 11.08
C GLY A 335 9.49 3.48 11.33
N ARG A 336 10.18 3.28 12.45
CA ARG A 336 11.56 3.72 12.68
C ARG A 336 12.47 2.51 12.55
N PHE A 337 13.48 2.63 11.71
CA PHE A 337 14.40 1.55 11.35
C PHE A 337 15.82 1.91 11.77
N GLU A 338 16.53 1.00 12.44
CA GLU A 338 17.89 1.27 12.92
C GLU A 338 18.82 0.10 12.64
N TYR A 339 20.02 0.40 12.13
CA TYR A 339 21.11 -0.57 12.07
C TYR A 339 22.46 0.16 12.05
N GLY A 340 23.44 -0.36 12.79
CA GLY A 340 24.71 0.35 13.01
C GLY A 340 24.48 1.73 13.64
N ASP A 341 24.93 2.78 12.96
CA ASP A 341 24.75 4.19 13.32
C ASP A 341 23.63 4.89 12.54
N ARG A 342 22.90 4.16 11.69
CA ARG A 342 21.89 4.72 10.77
C ARG A 342 20.51 4.64 11.40
N VAL A 343 19.75 5.72 11.21
CA VAL A 343 18.34 5.81 11.57
C VAL A 343 17.55 6.18 10.33
N GLY A 344 16.54 5.39 10.03
CA GLY A 344 15.65 5.58 8.90
C GLY A 344 14.20 5.55 9.33
N HIS A 345 13.33 5.95 8.42
CA HIS A 345 11.88 5.87 8.61
C HIS A 345 11.21 5.38 7.32
N GLY A 346 9.97 4.90 7.43
CA GLY A 346 9.22 4.45 6.27
C GLY A 346 7.98 3.65 6.64
N LEU A 347 7.56 2.80 5.72
CA LEU A 347 6.41 1.93 5.91
C LEU A 347 6.83 0.65 6.64
N TYR A 348 6.10 0.31 7.69
CA TYR A 348 6.19 -0.95 8.43
C TYR A 348 4.85 -1.68 8.31
N GLU A 349 4.60 -2.29 7.14
CA GLU A 349 3.32 -2.95 6.81
C GLU A 349 3.36 -4.45 7.10
N HIS A 350 2.38 -4.96 7.83
CA HIS A 350 2.23 -6.38 8.10
C HIS A 350 0.79 -6.87 7.96
N GLY A 351 0.64 -8.17 7.73
CA GLY A 351 -0.64 -8.88 7.76
C GLY A 351 -0.43 -10.35 8.10
N PHE A 352 -1.33 -10.91 8.89
CA PHE A 352 -1.33 -12.34 9.25
C PHE A 352 -2.70 -12.93 8.90
N PHE A 353 -2.78 -13.61 7.76
CA PHE A 353 -4.03 -14.07 7.17
C PHE A 353 -4.24 -15.56 7.43
N GLY A 354 -5.21 -15.91 8.27
CA GLY A 354 -5.39 -17.28 8.70
C GLY A 354 -4.30 -17.72 9.70
N PRO A 355 -3.95 -19.02 9.74
CA PRO A 355 -2.96 -19.55 10.68
C PRO A 355 -1.53 -19.15 10.31
N PHE A 356 -0.71 -18.95 11.34
CA PHE A 356 0.74 -18.79 11.29
C PHE A 356 1.37 -19.34 12.58
N ASP A 357 1.52 -20.66 12.64
CA ASP A 357 1.86 -21.43 13.84
C ASP A 357 3.22 -21.03 14.45
N LYS A 358 4.18 -20.60 13.62
CA LYS A 358 5.51 -20.13 14.05
C LYS A 358 5.45 -18.98 15.06
N LEU A 359 4.37 -18.21 15.04
CA LEU A 359 4.13 -17.07 15.94
C LEU A 359 2.97 -17.31 16.91
N GLY A 360 2.52 -18.57 17.05
CA GLY A 360 1.44 -18.92 17.98
C GLY A 360 0.05 -18.50 17.51
N LEU A 361 -0.18 -18.39 16.20
CA LEU A 361 -1.48 -18.04 15.62
C LEU A 361 -2.12 -19.28 14.93
N PRO A 362 -2.79 -20.19 15.66
CA PRO A 362 -3.24 -21.48 15.11
C PRO A 362 -4.42 -21.42 14.12
N ASP A 363 -5.13 -20.29 14.03
CA ASP A 363 -6.23 -20.07 13.09
C ASP A 363 -6.33 -18.58 12.73
N GLY A 364 -7.34 -18.15 11.99
CA GLY A 364 -7.52 -16.74 11.57
C GLY A 364 -8.10 -15.80 12.64
N ALA A 365 -8.68 -16.33 13.72
CA ALA A 365 -9.25 -15.56 14.83
C ALA A 365 -8.30 -15.48 16.04
N ALA A 366 -7.29 -16.35 16.10
CA ALA A 366 -6.29 -16.35 17.16
C ALA A 366 -5.53 -15.03 17.24
N VAL A 367 -5.06 -14.69 18.43
CA VAL A 367 -4.25 -13.51 18.71
C VAL A 367 -3.00 -13.92 19.47
N ALA A 368 -1.94 -13.12 19.38
CA ALA A 368 -0.68 -13.41 20.05
C ALA A 368 -0.86 -13.44 21.58
N PRO A 369 -0.09 -14.30 22.30
CA PRO A 369 -0.19 -14.43 23.75
C PRO A 369 0.17 -13.16 24.53
#